data_AF-A0A0J6S3S1-F1
#
_entry.id   AF-A0A0J6S3S1-F1
#
_cell.length_a   1.000
_cell.length_b   1.000
_cell.length_c   1.000
_cell.angle_alpha   90.00
_cell.angle_beta   90.00
_cell.angle_gamma   90.00
#
_symmetry.space_group_name_H-M   'P 1'
#
loop_
_entity.id
_entity.type
_entity.pdbx_description
1 polymer ?
#
loop_
_entity_poly.entity_id
_entity_poly.type
_entity_poly.pdbx_seq_one_letter_code
_entity_poly.pdbx_strand_id
1 'polypeptide(L)' 'GAMVLHLLSARGALDEGKVRVRTLTLPDTYQDHDTPERMYAQAGLDAASIVKVVEATLPAREAAAERGGRLRLA' A
#
# COMPACT_ATOMS: atom_id res chain seq x y z
N GLY A 1 -1.86 8.91 8.39
CA GLY A 1 -2.97 8.46 7.52
C GLY A 1 -3.99 9.57 7.28
N ALA A 2 -4.69 10.00 8.33
CA ALA A 2 -5.85 10.90 8.24
C ALA A 2 -5.63 12.18 7.40
N MET A 3 -4.53 12.91 7.61
CA MET A 3 -4.25 14.15 6.86
C MET A 3 -4.19 13.93 5.34
N VAL A 4 -3.57 12.82 4.90
CA VAL A 4 -3.45 12.49 3.47
C VAL A 4 -4.79 12.04 2.91
N LEU A 5 -5.52 11.20 3.64
CA LEU A 5 -6.86 10.75 3.23
C LEU A 5 -7.84 11.92 3.11
N HIS A 6 -7.77 12.90 4.02
CA HIS A 6 -8.56 14.12 3.95
C HIS A 6 -8.27 14.89 2.66
N LEU A 7 -7.00 15.10 2.32
CA LEU A 7 -6.60 15.76 1.07
C LEU A 7 -7.08 15.00 -0.17
N LEU A 8 -6.91 13.67 -0.19
CA LEU A 8 -7.33 12.83 -1.31
C LEU A 8 -8.84 12.88 -1.53
N SER A 9 -9.61 12.83 -0.44
CA SER A 9 -11.07 12.98 -0.49
C SER A 9 -11.48 14.37 -0.97
N ALA A 10 -10.89 15.44 -0.44
CA ALA A 10 -11.21 16.81 -0.86
C ALA A 10 -10.91 17.09 -2.34
N ARG A 11 -9.96 16.35 -2.93
CA ARG A 11 -9.60 16.45 -4.36
C ARG A 11 -10.38 15.48 -5.26
N GLY A 12 -11.32 14.71 -4.73
CA GLY A 12 -12.06 13.69 -5.47
C GLY A 12 -11.19 12.52 -5.98
N ALA A 13 -9.96 12.36 -5.45
CA ALA A 13 -9.02 11.34 -5.92
C ALA A 13 -9.48 9.90 -5.59
N LEU A 14 -10.46 9.75 -4.71
CA LEU A 14 -11.02 8.48 -4.28
C LEU A 14 -12.36 8.15 -4.99
N ASP A 15 -12.95 9.10 -5.71
CA ASP A 15 -14.34 9.01 -6.21
C ASP A 15 -14.49 7.97 -7.33
N GLU A 16 -13.50 7.88 -8.21
CA GLU A 16 -13.53 6.99 -9.39
C GLU A 16 -12.96 5.59 -9.10
N GLY A 17 -12.51 5.31 -7.88
CA GLY A 17 -11.95 4.00 -7.49
C GLY A 17 -10.63 3.60 -8.18
N LYS A 18 -10.01 4.51 -8.96
CA LYS A 18 -8.73 4.27 -9.66
C LYS A 18 -7.53 4.17 -8.72
N VAL A 19 -7.62 4.82 -7.56
CA VAL A 19 -6.55 4.87 -6.57
C VAL A 19 -6.87 3.94 -5.40
N ARG A 20 -6.02 2.95 -5.20
CA ARG A 20 -6.07 2.02 -4.06
C ARG A 20 -5.15 2.52 -2.94
N VAL A 21 -5.72 2.89 -1.79
CA VAL A 21 -4.96 3.38 -0.62
C VAL A 21 -5.14 2.44 0.56
N ARG A 22 -4.04 2.01 1.20
CA ARG A 22 -4.01 1.21 2.43
C ARG A 22 -3.14 1.96 3.44
N THR A 23 -3.72 2.39 4.56
CA THR A 23 -2.97 3.05 5.64
C THR A 23 -2.45 2.00 6.61
N LEU A 24 -1.14 2.02 6.87
CA LEU A 24 -0.50 1.22 7.90
C LEU A 24 -0.24 2.13 9.10
N THR A 25 -0.86 1.81 10.24
CA THR A 25 -0.79 2.58 11.47
C THR A 25 -0.75 1.63 12.66
N LEU A 26 -0.33 2.15 13.81
CA LEU A 26 -0.48 1.41 15.06
C LEU A 26 -1.97 1.09 15.30
N PRO A 27 -2.29 -0.13 15.75
CA PRO A 27 -3.66 -0.50 16.09
C PRO A 27 -4.13 0.28 17.32
N ASP A 28 -5.45 0.52 17.39
CA ASP A 28 -6.09 1.17 18.54
C ASP A 28 -6.26 0.19 19.70
N THR A 29 -5.14 -0.35 20.17
CA THR A 29 -5.05 -1.35 21.24
C THR A 29 -3.74 -1.15 21.99
N TYR A 30 -3.76 -1.42 23.31
CA TYR A 30 -2.53 -1.47 24.08
C TYR A 30 -1.61 -2.58 23.57
N GLN A 31 -0.30 -2.28 23.49
CA GLN A 31 0.75 -3.22 23.16
C GLN A 31 1.67 -3.33 24.37
N ASP A 32 2.03 -4.57 24.72
CA ASP A 32 2.99 -4.83 25.79
C ASP A 32 4.38 -4.30 25.41
N HIS A 33 5.15 -3.95 26.42
CA HIS A 33 6.51 -3.46 26.20
C HIS A 33 7.42 -4.59 25.73
N ASP A 34 8.14 -4.33 24.65
CA ASP A 34 9.11 -5.24 24.06
C ASP A 34 10.18 -4.41 23.31
N THR A 35 11.08 -5.07 22.57
CA THR A 35 11.98 -4.36 21.68
C THR A 35 11.19 -3.65 20.57
N PRO A 36 11.66 -2.48 20.08
CA PRO A 36 10.97 -1.74 19.03
C PRO A 36 10.63 -2.58 17.80
N GLU A 37 11.53 -3.49 17.39
CA GLU A 37 11.34 -4.37 16.24
C GLU A 37 10.16 -5.33 16.44
N ARG A 38 10.04 -5.92 17.63
CA ARG A 38 8.94 -6.84 17.96
C ARG A 38 7.62 -6.10 18.07
N MET A 39 7.62 -4.90 18.65
CA MET A 39 6.44 -4.04 18.71
C MET A 39 5.95 -3.66 17.29
N TYR A 40 6.85 -3.26 16.39
CA TYR A 40 6.47 -2.94 15.01
C TYR A 40 6.02 -4.16 14.21
N ALA A 41 6.66 -5.32 14.40
CA ALA A 41 6.21 -6.56 13.78
C ALA A 41 4.81 -6.96 14.26
N GLN A 42 4.53 -6.84 15.57
CA GLN A 42 3.20 -7.08 16.13
C GLN A 42 2.15 -6.12 15.55
N ALA A 43 2.51 -4.84 15.36
CA ALA A 43 1.64 -3.84 14.74
C ALA A 43 1.52 -4.00 13.20
N GLY A 44 2.27 -4.92 12.58
CA GLY A 44 2.29 -5.09 11.12
C GLY A 44 2.94 -3.92 10.37
N LEU A 45 3.85 -3.19 11.02
CA LEU A 45 4.57 -2.04 10.49
C LEU A 45 6.03 -2.36 10.11
N ASP A 46 6.40 -3.63 10.11
CA ASP A 46 7.70 -4.11 9.67
C ASP A 46 7.74 -4.34 8.14
N ALA A 47 8.95 -4.54 7.61
CA ALA A 47 9.17 -4.69 6.17
C ALA A 47 8.37 -5.86 5.57
N ALA A 48 8.30 -7.00 6.25
CA ALA A 48 7.59 -8.17 5.74
C ALA A 48 6.08 -7.91 5.66
N SER A 49 5.50 -7.26 6.67
CA SER A 49 4.08 -6.89 6.66
C SER A 49 3.75 -5.85 5.60
N ILE A 50 4.63 -4.86 5.38
CA ILE A 50 4.46 -3.87 4.30
C ILE A 50 4.43 -4.58 2.93
N VAL A 51 5.38 -5.47 2.67
CA VAL A 51 5.43 -6.25 1.42
C VAL A 51 4.15 -7.06 1.23
N LYS A 52 3.70 -7.77 2.28
CA LYS A 52 2.45 -8.53 2.25
C LYS A 52 1.24 -7.67 1.86
N VAL A 53 1.15 -6.45 2.41
CA VAL A 53 0.06 -5.51 2.09
C VAL A 53 0.15 -5.02 0.64
N VAL A 54 1.36 -4.78 0.14
CA VAL A 54 1.59 -4.40 -1.26
C VAL A 54 1.17 -5.53 -2.19
N GLU A 55 1.61 -6.76 -1.93
CA GLU A 55 1.26 -7.95 -2.72
C GLU A 55 -0.26 -8.21 -2.73
N ALA A 56 -0.93 -8.06 -1.59
CA ALA A 56 -2.39 -8.19 -1.49
C ALA A 56 -3.14 -7.03 -2.19
N THR A 57 -2.51 -5.87 -2.33
CA THR A 57 -3.13 -4.68 -2.92
C THR A 57 -2.98 -4.64 -4.43
N LEU A 58 -1.83 -5.06 -4.95
CA LEU A 58 -1.55 -5.08 -6.38
C LEU A 58 -2.29 -6.26 -7.04
N PRO A 59 -2.84 -6.08 -8.25
CA PRO A 59 -3.36 -7.21 -9.00
C PRO A 59 -2.20 -8.11 -9.42
N ALA A 60 -2.47 -9.40 -9.65
CA ALA A 60 -1.50 -10.30 -10.26
C ALA A 60 -0.96 -9.62 -11.54
N ARG A 61 0.37 -9.59 -11.71
CA ARG A 61 1.01 -8.93 -12.85
C ARG A 61 0.79 -9.75 -14.13
N GLU A 62 -0.41 -9.74 -14.69
CA GLU A 62 -0.59 -9.94 -16.12
C GLU A 62 -0.46 -8.57 -16.82
N ALA A 63 0.27 -8.52 -17.94
CA ALA A 63 0.46 -7.33 -18.80
C ALA A 63 1.51 -6.27 -18.38
N ALA A 64 2.70 -6.69 -17.90
CA ALA A 64 3.93 -5.89 -18.07
C ALA A 64 4.82 -6.36 -19.24
N ALA A 65 4.43 -7.43 -19.96
CA ALA A 65 5.19 -7.99 -21.07
C ALA A 65 4.87 -7.36 -22.45
N GLU A 66 3.74 -6.67 -22.62
CA GLU A 66 3.29 -6.22 -23.95
C GLU A 66 3.59 -4.76 -24.33
N ARG A 67 4.14 -3.93 -23.43
CA ARG A 67 4.44 -2.51 -23.76
C ARG A 67 5.84 -2.24 -24.31
N GLY A 68 6.64 -3.29 -24.53
CA GLY A 68 8.01 -3.18 -25.06
C GLY A 68 8.17 -3.54 -26.55
N GLY A 69 7.12 -3.99 -27.23
CA GLY A 69 7.26 -4.69 -28.52
C GLY A 69 6.42 -4.11 -29.65
N ARG A 70 6.65 -2.84 -30.06
CA ARG A 70 6.20 -2.35 -31.39
C ARG A 70 6.78 -0.97 -31.75
N LEU A 71 8.11 -0.84 -31.78
CA LEU A 71 8.77 0.07 -32.70
C LEU A 71 9.22 -0.75 -33.92
N ARG A 72 8.26 -1.07 -34.81
CA ARG A 72 8.59 -1.52 -36.16
C ARG A 72 8.79 -0.27 -37.01
N LEU A 73 10.06 0.14 -37.13
CA LEU A 73 10.50 0.98 -38.24
C LEU A 73 10.61 0.08 -39.47
N ALA A 74 9.66 0.22 -40.38
CA ALA A 74 9.75 -0.15 -41.79
C ALA A 74 8.97 0.91 -42.57
#